data_AF-A0A6M1T296-F1
#
_entry.id   AF-A0A6M1T296-F1
#
_cell.length_a   1.000
_cell.length_b   1.000
_cell.length_c   1.000
_cell.angle_alpha   90.00
_cell.angle_beta   90.00
_cell.angle_gamma   90.00
#
_symmetry.space_group_name_H-M   'P 1'
#
loop_
_entity.id
_entity.type
_entity.pdbx_description
1 polymer ?
#
loop_
_entity_poly.entity_id
_entity_poly.type
_entity_poly.pdbx_seq_one_letter_code
_entity_poly.pdbx_strand_id
1 'polypeptide(L)'
;MFFVFDVETIPDFEFVRNVIEDPKKDDDDLLIQASEKLARNSSGFLPPMYHKMISWVGLWIENNGAPKKKVGWHGTDEKEGLLKLFDSLSTYKDFGLVHHNGRGFDLPLLTYRALKHGLQMPKRLNHYDIKYRYSNDNVDLLDEFSNYGASSWPKLKHLGYLIDIPFKQTGEGNEVLKMFREDKLPQIEHYCYEDVMATYVVWLHLKFTVGDISKELFDNLNDRAMSKLNEIQESV
;
A
#
# COMPACT_ATOMS: atom_id res chain seq x y z
N MET A 1 1.97 -7.12 -17.37
CA MET A 1 1.61 -7.62 -16.03
C MET A 1 1.48 -6.40 -15.13
N PHE A 2 0.57 -6.42 -14.16
CA PHE A 2 0.53 -5.40 -13.12
C PHE A 2 0.72 -6.05 -11.75
N PHE A 3 1.34 -5.32 -10.83
CA PHE A 3 1.46 -5.68 -9.43
C PHE A 3 0.59 -4.73 -8.61
N VAL A 4 -0.53 -5.26 -8.12
CA VAL A 4 -1.36 -4.55 -7.14
C VAL A 4 -0.73 -4.76 -5.78
N PHE A 5 -0.41 -3.72 -5.03
CA PHE A 5 0.28 -3.90 -3.75
C PHE A 5 -0.04 -2.80 -2.76
N ASP A 6 0.29 -3.11 -1.50
CA ASP A 6 0.20 -2.23 -0.35
C ASP A 6 1.31 -2.60 0.65
N VAL A 7 1.70 -1.64 1.50
CA VAL A 7 2.69 -1.84 2.56
C VAL A 7 2.19 -1.36 3.91
N GLU A 8 2.49 -2.15 4.94
CA GLU A 8 2.16 -1.81 6.32
C GLU A 8 3.38 -1.35 7.09
N THR A 9 3.18 -0.30 7.88
CA THR A 9 4.29 0.40 8.53
C THR A 9 4.00 0.78 9.96
N ILE A 10 5.09 0.99 10.70
CA ILE A 10 5.05 1.64 12.01
C ILE A 10 6.08 2.78 12.04
N PRO A 11 5.94 3.75 12.96
CA PRO A 11 6.99 4.72 13.19
C PRO A 11 8.34 4.05 13.48
N ASP A 12 9.41 4.52 12.84
CA ASP A 12 10.77 4.15 13.16
C ASP A 12 11.22 4.97 14.38
N PHE A 13 10.80 4.54 15.57
CA PHE A 13 11.06 5.27 16.82
C PHE A 13 12.55 5.57 17.04
N GLU A 14 13.45 4.65 16.65
CA GLU A 14 14.89 4.87 16.73
C GLU A 14 15.32 6.04 15.85
N PHE A 15 14.88 6.06 14.59
CA PHE A 15 15.19 7.17 13.68
C PHE A 15 14.53 8.48 14.12
N VAL A 16 13.27 8.44 14.56
CA VAL A 16 12.54 9.62 15.05
C VAL A 16 13.26 10.26 16.24
N ARG A 17 13.78 9.47 17.19
CA ARG A 17 14.59 9.98 18.31
C ARG A 17 15.84 10.73 17.86
N ASN A 18 16.44 10.32 16.75
CA ASN A 18 17.64 10.97 16.21
C ASN A 18 17.33 12.29 15.48
N VAL A 19 16.09 12.46 15.00
CA VAL A 19 15.66 13.66 14.27
C VAL A 19 15.07 14.73 15.20
N ILE A 20 14.38 14.31 16.25
CA ILE A 20 13.70 15.23 17.18
C ILE A 20 14.67 15.78 18.22
N GLU A 21 14.75 17.11 18.33
CA GLU A 21 15.42 17.78 19.45
C GLU A 21 14.67 17.54 20.77
N ASP A 22 15.44 17.18 21.80
CA ASP A 22 14.95 16.76 23.13
C ASP A 22 13.83 15.71 23.04
N PRO A 23 14.15 14.49 22.53
CA PRO A 23 13.13 13.49 22.26
C PRO A 23 12.55 12.93 23.55
N LYS A 24 11.22 12.85 23.63
CA LYS A 24 10.54 12.20 24.75
C LYS A 24 10.98 10.74 24.88
N LYS A 25 11.13 10.26 26.11
CA LYS A 25 11.60 8.89 26.39
C LYS A 25 10.57 7.83 26.09
N ASP A 26 9.31 8.08 26.39
CA ASP A 26 8.21 7.20 26.05
C ASP A 26 7.88 7.29 24.55
N ASP A 27 7.53 6.16 23.92
CA ASP A 27 7.26 6.09 22.48
C ASP A 27 5.96 6.81 22.10
N ASP A 28 4.93 6.79 22.94
CA ASP A 28 3.65 7.44 22.66
C ASP A 28 3.77 8.96 22.80
N ASP A 29 4.46 9.43 23.85
CA ASP A 29 4.80 10.85 23.99
C ASP A 29 5.70 11.35 22.85
N LEU A 30 6.65 10.50 22.40
CA LEU A 30 7.51 10.82 21.26
C LEU A 30 6.71 10.90 19.97
N LEU A 31 5.73 10.00 19.77
CA LEU A 31 4.88 10.02 18.59
C LEU A 31 4.05 11.31 18.54
N ILE A 32 3.45 11.74 19.66
CA ILE A 32 2.73 13.01 19.75
C ILE A 32 3.66 14.18 19.39
N GLN A 33 4.85 14.24 20.01
CA GLN A 33 5.85 15.28 19.73
C GLN A 33 6.27 15.28 18.25
N ALA A 34 6.46 14.10 17.66
CA ALA A 34 6.82 13.95 16.25
C ALA A 34 5.68 14.37 15.33
N SER A 35 4.43 14.03 15.65
CA SER A 35 3.25 14.46 14.89
C SER A 35 3.13 15.98 14.87
N GLU A 36 3.35 16.66 15.99
CA GLU A 36 3.32 18.13 16.06
C GLU A 36 4.45 18.80 15.25
N LYS A 37 5.65 18.22 15.26
CA LYS A 37 6.85 18.83 14.64
C LYS A 37 7.05 18.45 13.17
N LEU A 38 6.68 17.23 12.77
CA LEU A 38 7.07 16.63 11.49
C LEU A 38 5.88 16.33 10.57
N ALA A 39 4.65 16.20 11.10
CA ALA A 39 3.49 15.98 10.25
C ALA A 39 3.21 17.24 9.41
N ARG A 40 2.79 17.02 8.16
CA ARG A 40 2.47 18.10 7.21
C ARG A 40 0.98 18.40 7.12
N ASN A 41 0.16 17.61 7.81
CA ASN A 41 -1.29 17.65 7.75
C ASN A 41 -1.89 17.56 9.16
N SER A 42 -3.18 17.87 9.26
CA SER A 42 -3.93 17.81 10.51
C SER A 42 -4.19 16.38 11.01
N SER A 43 -3.87 15.34 10.22
CA SER A 43 -4.03 13.96 10.67
C SER A 43 -2.92 13.51 11.63
N GLY A 44 -1.84 14.27 11.76
CA GLY A 44 -0.70 13.91 12.62
C GLY A 44 0.07 12.68 12.13
N PHE A 45 -0.18 12.24 10.90
CA PHE A 45 0.51 11.09 10.31
C PHE A 45 1.89 11.52 9.81
N LEU A 46 2.93 10.75 10.16
CA LEU A 46 4.29 11.14 9.83
C LEU A 46 4.60 10.90 8.35
N PRO A 47 5.44 11.74 7.72
CA PRO A 47 5.93 11.47 6.37
C PRO A 47 6.63 10.12 6.23
N PRO A 48 6.67 9.52 5.01
CA PRO A 48 7.16 8.16 4.77
C PRO A 48 8.58 7.88 5.30
N MET A 49 9.45 8.90 5.32
CA MET A 49 10.83 8.76 5.80
C MET A 49 10.94 8.37 7.28
N TYR A 50 9.90 8.63 8.08
CA TYR A 50 9.88 8.36 9.52
C TYR A 50 9.24 7.02 9.87
N HIS A 51 8.87 6.24 8.87
CA HIS A 51 8.28 4.93 9.03
C HIS A 51 9.31 3.83 8.72
N LYS A 52 9.04 2.63 9.24
CA LYS A 52 9.67 1.38 8.82
C LYS A 52 8.60 0.38 8.41
N MET A 53 8.90 -0.45 7.43
CA MET A 53 8.00 -1.46 6.89
C MET A 53 8.01 -2.71 7.79
N ILE A 54 6.83 -3.25 8.08
CA ILE A 54 6.64 -4.47 8.88
C ILE A 54 5.88 -5.56 8.13
N SER A 55 5.17 -5.19 7.06
CA SER A 55 4.47 -6.14 6.20
C SER A 55 4.25 -5.53 4.81
N TRP A 56 4.06 -6.38 3.81
CA TRP A 56 3.58 -6.01 2.50
C TRP A 56 2.85 -7.19 1.88
N VAL A 57 1.87 -6.89 1.02
CA VAL A 57 1.19 -7.89 0.21
C VAL A 57 1.14 -7.39 -1.22
N GLY A 58 1.20 -8.31 -2.17
CA GLY A 58 0.91 -7.96 -3.55
C GLY A 58 0.29 -9.09 -4.35
N LEU A 59 -0.50 -8.69 -5.34
CA LEU A 59 -1.21 -9.52 -6.28
C LEU A 59 -0.72 -9.21 -7.70
N TRP A 60 -0.06 -10.19 -8.30
CA TRP A 60 0.21 -10.16 -9.73
C TRP A 60 -1.08 -10.41 -10.52
N ILE A 61 -1.37 -9.50 -11.45
CA ILE A 61 -2.48 -9.62 -12.39
C ILE A 61 -1.97 -9.51 -13.84
N GLU A 62 -2.65 -10.19 -14.75
CA GLU A 62 -2.40 -10.09 -16.18
C GLU A 62 -2.89 -8.75 -16.75
N ASN A 63 -2.52 -8.42 -18.00
CA ASN A 63 -2.93 -7.16 -18.63
C ASN A 63 -4.45 -7.03 -18.80
N ASN A 64 -5.16 -8.16 -18.88
CA ASN A 64 -6.63 -8.21 -18.91
C ASN A 64 -7.26 -8.10 -17.50
N GLY A 65 -6.44 -7.96 -16.44
CA GLY A 65 -6.88 -7.90 -15.05
C GLY A 65 -6.95 -9.26 -14.33
N ALA A 66 -6.76 -10.39 -15.02
CA ALA A 66 -6.89 -11.70 -14.39
C ALA A 66 -5.87 -11.93 -13.25
N PRO A 67 -6.30 -12.31 -12.03
CA PRO A 67 -5.39 -12.62 -10.93
C PRO A 67 -4.50 -13.81 -11.26
N LYS A 68 -3.20 -13.69 -10.97
CA LYS A 68 -2.20 -14.73 -11.26
C LYS A 68 -1.53 -15.28 -10.01
N LYS A 69 -1.02 -14.42 -9.12
CA LYS A 69 -0.27 -14.88 -7.94
C LYS A 69 -0.27 -13.84 -6.81
N LYS A 70 -0.71 -14.26 -5.62
CA LYS A 70 -0.47 -13.53 -4.36
C LYS A 70 0.93 -13.84 -3.84
N VAL A 71 1.62 -12.81 -3.36
CA VAL A 71 2.86 -12.88 -2.58
C VAL A 71 2.74 -11.92 -1.40
N GLY A 72 3.49 -12.15 -0.34
CA GLY A 72 3.44 -11.30 0.84
C GLY A 72 4.53 -11.67 1.84
N TRP A 73 4.74 -10.78 2.80
CA TRP A 73 5.66 -10.98 3.91
C TRP A 73 5.23 -10.14 5.10
N HIS A 74 5.47 -10.66 6.30
CA HIS A 74 5.46 -9.90 7.55
C HIS A 74 6.66 -10.28 8.40
N GLY A 75 7.13 -9.34 9.23
CA GLY A 75 8.26 -9.60 10.11
C GLY A 75 8.83 -8.34 10.75
N THR A 76 9.84 -8.55 11.59
CA THR A 76 10.59 -7.47 12.26
C THR A 76 11.93 -7.17 11.60
N ASP A 77 12.46 -8.10 10.78
CA ASP A 77 13.62 -7.85 9.92
C ASP A 77 13.19 -7.15 8.62
N GLU A 78 13.12 -5.82 8.68
CA GLU A 78 12.74 -5.01 7.52
C GLU A 78 13.64 -5.26 6.30
N LYS A 79 14.93 -5.54 6.50
CA LYS A 79 15.85 -5.79 5.38
C LYS A 79 15.48 -7.07 4.64
N GLU A 80 15.12 -8.11 5.37
CA GLU A 80 14.57 -9.35 4.81
C GLU A 80 13.29 -9.08 4.01
N GLY A 81 12.36 -8.31 4.58
CA GLY A 81 11.10 -7.97 3.92
C GLY A 81 11.29 -7.20 2.61
N LEU A 82 12.21 -6.24 2.59
CA LEU A 82 12.55 -5.45 1.39
C LEU A 82 13.16 -6.33 0.30
N LEU A 83 14.10 -7.22 0.66
CA LEU A 83 14.69 -8.16 -0.29
C LEU A 83 13.63 -9.06 -0.92
N LYS A 84 12.72 -9.63 -0.11
CA LYS A 84 11.61 -10.45 -0.61
C LYS A 84 10.67 -9.68 -1.54
N LEU A 85 10.39 -8.41 -1.25
CA LEU A 85 9.58 -7.56 -2.13
C LEU A 85 10.29 -7.30 -3.45
N PHE A 86 11.57 -6.93 -3.40
CA PHE A 86 12.37 -6.61 -4.59
C PHE A 86 12.58 -7.84 -5.48
N ASP A 87 12.78 -9.01 -4.89
CA ASP A 87 12.83 -10.29 -5.61
C ASP A 87 11.47 -10.59 -6.27
N SER A 88 10.38 -10.38 -5.53
CA SER A 88 9.02 -10.58 -6.06
C SER A 88 8.72 -9.66 -7.25
N LEU A 89 9.08 -8.38 -7.16
CA LEU A 89 8.95 -7.41 -8.25
C LEU A 89 9.84 -7.76 -9.44
N SER A 90 11.01 -8.34 -9.20
CA SER A 90 11.96 -8.76 -10.25
C SER A 90 11.55 -10.04 -10.99
N THR A 91 10.45 -10.70 -10.57
CA THR A 91 9.87 -11.86 -11.27
C THR A 91 9.58 -11.56 -12.75
N TYR A 92 9.10 -10.34 -13.04
CA TYR A 92 8.87 -9.87 -14.40
C TYR A 92 9.78 -8.69 -14.69
N LYS A 93 10.48 -8.73 -15.83
CA LYS A 93 11.38 -7.62 -16.24
C LYS A 93 10.62 -6.32 -16.49
N ASP A 94 9.38 -6.46 -16.97
CA ASP A 94 8.49 -5.35 -17.26
C ASP A 94 7.14 -5.59 -16.58
N PHE A 95 6.69 -4.59 -15.84
CA PHE A 95 5.43 -4.59 -15.09
C PHE A 95 4.96 -3.16 -14.85
N GLY A 96 3.65 -3.01 -14.71
CA GLY A 96 3.04 -1.83 -14.12
C GLY A 96 2.68 -2.04 -12.64
N LEU A 97 2.34 -0.95 -11.96
CA LEU A 97 1.90 -0.94 -10.58
C LEU A 97 0.45 -0.45 -10.48
N VAL A 98 -0.27 -0.98 -9.50
CA VAL A 98 -1.58 -0.48 -9.07
C VAL A 98 -1.56 -0.37 -7.55
N HIS A 99 -1.96 0.77 -7.01
CA HIS A 99 -2.00 1.01 -5.56
C HIS A 99 -2.94 2.18 -5.26
N HIS A 100 -3.19 2.46 -3.98
CA HIS A 100 -3.90 3.65 -3.53
C HIS A 100 -2.93 4.53 -2.74
N ASN A 101 -2.63 5.73 -3.24
CA ASN A 101 -1.72 6.70 -2.64
C ASN A 101 -0.26 6.20 -2.46
N GLY A 102 0.15 5.15 -3.15
CA GLY A 102 1.51 4.62 -3.09
C GLY A 102 2.57 5.53 -3.69
N ARG A 103 2.19 6.50 -4.54
CA ARG A 103 3.13 7.56 -4.95
C ARG A 103 3.37 8.58 -3.84
N GLY A 104 2.37 8.80 -2.99
CA GLY A 104 2.47 9.68 -1.82
C GLY A 104 3.19 9.02 -0.65
N PHE A 105 3.10 7.68 -0.52
CA PHE A 105 3.59 6.97 0.66
C PHE A 105 4.54 5.79 0.36
N ASP A 106 4.04 4.71 -0.23
CA ASP A 106 4.72 3.42 -0.37
C ASP A 106 6.04 3.51 -1.16
N LEU A 107 6.01 4.09 -2.35
CA LEU A 107 7.20 4.20 -3.20
C LEU A 107 8.29 5.10 -2.59
N PRO A 108 7.96 6.28 -2.02
CA PRO A 108 8.90 7.04 -1.20
C PRO A 108 9.45 6.24 -0.02
N LEU A 109 8.60 5.54 0.74
CA LEU A 109 9.02 4.68 1.85
C LEU A 109 10.06 3.66 1.38
N LEU A 110 9.74 2.87 0.36
CA LEU A 110 10.65 1.84 -0.19
C LEU A 110 11.99 2.44 -0.60
N THR A 111 12.00 3.66 -1.14
CA THR A 111 13.23 4.38 -1.49
C THR A 111 14.06 4.73 -0.25
N TYR A 112 13.45 5.30 0.79
CA TYR A 112 14.15 5.64 2.03
C TYR A 112 14.66 4.39 2.76
N ARG A 113 13.87 3.31 2.78
CA ARG A 113 14.26 2.08 3.48
C ARG A 113 15.32 1.30 2.72
N ALA A 114 15.26 1.27 1.38
CA ALA A 114 16.35 0.75 0.57
C ALA A 114 17.65 1.54 0.80
N LEU A 115 17.59 2.87 0.86
CA LEU A 115 18.73 3.72 1.18
C LEU A 115 19.32 3.38 2.56
N LYS A 116 18.49 3.31 3.60
CA LYS A 116 18.93 2.96 4.98
C LYS A 116 19.69 1.62 5.02
N HIS A 117 19.20 0.62 4.29
CA HIS A 117 19.76 -0.74 4.31
C HIS A 117 20.84 -1.00 3.25
N GLY A 118 21.19 0.00 2.44
CA GLY A 118 22.15 -0.14 1.34
C GLY A 118 21.70 -1.12 0.25
N LEU A 119 20.39 -1.20 0.00
CA LEU A 119 19.79 -2.11 -0.98
C LEU A 119 19.57 -1.42 -2.33
N GLN A 120 19.76 -2.19 -3.41
CA GLN A 120 19.38 -1.77 -4.74
C GLN A 120 17.92 -2.17 -5.03
N MET A 121 17.09 -1.18 -5.37
CA MET A 121 15.72 -1.42 -5.83
C MET A 121 15.70 -1.99 -7.26
N PRO A 122 14.64 -2.74 -7.65
CA PRO A 122 14.45 -3.18 -9.02
C PRO A 122 14.54 -2.02 -10.01
N LYS A 123 15.34 -2.17 -11.08
CA LYS A 123 15.56 -1.11 -12.09
C LYS A 123 14.25 -0.56 -12.68
N ARG A 124 13.24 -1.43 -12.81
CA ARG A 124 11.91 -1.05 -13.33
C ARG A 124 11.25 0.05 -12.50
N LEU A 125 11.43 0.08 -11.17
CA LEU A 125 10.88 1.14 -10.31
C LEU A 125 11.49 2.53 -10.59
N ASN A 126 12.67 2.58 -11.22
CA ASN A 126 13.31 3.82 -11.64
C ASN A 126 13.00 4.21 -13.10
N HIS A 127 12.24 3.38 -13.84
CA HIS A 127 11.87 3.64 -15.23
C HIS A 127 10.95 4.87 -15.34
N TYR A 128 11.05 5.59 -16.47
CA TYR A 128 10.22 6.76 -16.74
C TYR A 128 8.73 6.42 -16.59
N ASP A 129 8.28 5.29 -17.14
CA ASP A 129 6.87 4.91 -17.08
C ASP A 129 6.38 4.55 -15.67
N ILE A 130 7.25 4.22 -14.70
CA ILE A 130 6.79 4.14 -13.30
C ILE A 130 6.76 5.53 -12.67
N LYS A 131 7.74 6.38 -12.96
CA LYS A 131 7.91 7.68 -12.29
C LYS A 131 6.98 8.77 -12.81
N TYR A 132 6.58 8.67 -14.07
CA TYR A 132 5.73 9.66 -14.71
C TYR A 132 4.32 9.59 -14.14
N ARG A 133 3.85 10.72 -13.57
CA ARG A 133 2.59 10.83 -12.83
C ARG A 133 1.37 10.33 -13.60
N TYR A 134 1.33 10.60 -14.90
CA TYR A 134 0.20 10.30 -15.78
C TYR A 134 0.46 9.05 -16.62
N SER A 135 1.31 8.15 -16.13
CA SER A 135 1.64 6.91 -16.84
C SER A 135 0.59 5.84 -16.60
N ASN A 136 0.29 5.08 -17.65
CA ASN A 136 -0.57 3.90 -17.56
C ASN A 136 0.12 2.70 -16.88
N ASP A 137 1.43 2.78 -16.63
CA ASP A 137 2.21 1.74 -15.95
C ASP A 137 2.34 1.96 -14.44
N ASN A 138 1.84 3.07 -13.89
CA ASN A 138 1.81 3.30 -12.45
C ASN A 138 0.50 3.96 -12.05
N VAL A 139 -0.52 3.13 -11.88
CA VAL A 139 -1.89 3.55 -11.60
C VAL A 139 -2.04 3.78 -10.10
N ASP A 140 -2.00 5.04 -9.69
CA ASP A 140 -2.36 5.45 -8.34
C ASP A 140 -3.86 5.81 -8.30
N LEU A 141 -4.67 4.97 -7.65
CA LEU A 141 -6.12 5.19 -7.59
C LEU A 141 -6.48 6.52 -6.90
N LEU A 142 -5.64 7.04 -6.01
CA LEU A 142 -5.89 8.36 -5.43
C LEU A 142 -5.81 9.45 -6.52
N ASP A 143 -4.83 9.35 -7.41
CA ASP A 143 -4.69 10.29 -8.52
C ASP A 143 -5.79 10.13 -9.54
N GLU A 144 -6.12 8.90 -9.94
CA GLU A 144 -7.17 8.63 -10.92
C GLU A 144 -8.52 9.21 -10.47
N PHE A 145 -8.94 8.94 -9.23
CA PHE A 145 -10.22 9.43 -8.71
C PHE A 145 -10.20 10.90 -8.28
N SER A 146 -9.04 11.47 -7.94
CA SER A 146 -8.91 12.90 -7.64
C SER A 146 -8.68 13.76 -8.88
N ASN A 147 -8.69 13.18 -10.08
CA ASN A 147 -8.27 13.81 -11.33
C ASN A 147 -6.91 14.54 -11.15
N TYR A 148 -5.94 13.78 -10.65
CA TYR A 148 -4.57 14.22 -10.35
C TYR A 148 -4.49 15.43 -9.41
N GLY A 149 -5.40 15.49 -8.43
CA GLY A 149 -5.51 16.55 -7.44
C GLY A 149 -6.42 17.73 -7.81
N ALA A 150 -7.17 17.64 -8.92
CA ALA A 150 -8.18 18.64 -9.26
C ALA A 150 -9.46 18.53 -8.41
N SER A 151 -9.72 17.38 -7.79
CA SER A 151 -10.79 17.16 -6.82
C SER A 151 -10.23 16.62 -5.49
N SER A 152 -11.13 16.42 -4.52
CA SER A 152 -10.75 15.88 -3.20
C SER A 152 -10.12 14.50 -3.31
N TRP A 153 -9.28 14.18 -2.35
CA TRP A 153 -8.55 12.92 -2.25
C TRP A 153 -9.42 11.85 -1.57
N PRO A 154 -9.97 10.86 -2.31
CA PRO A 154 -10.83 9.85 -1.71
C PRO A 154 -10.02 8.81 -0.94
N LYS A 155 -10.48 8.45 0.26
CA LYS A 155 -9.96 7.28 0.98
C LYS A 155 -10.38 6.00 0.26
N LEU A 156 -9.50 4.99 0.20
CA LEU A 156 -9.81 3.67 -0.38
C LEU A 156 -11.11 3.08 0.22
N LYS A 157 -11.24 3.18 1.54
CA LYS A 157 -12.45 2.79 2.29
C LYS A 157 -13.73 3.44 1.76
N HIS A 158 -13.69 4.73 1.45
CA HIS A 158 -14.86 5.45 0.93
C HIS A 158 -15.17 5.04 -0.51
N LEU A 159 -14.15 4.75 -1.31
CA LEU A 159 -14.33 4.23 -2.66
C LEU A 159 -15.03 2.87 -2.62
N GLY A 160 -14.61 1.94 -1.76
CA GLY A 160 -15.33 0.66 -1.70
C GLY A 160 -16.72 0.78 -1.09
N TYR A 161 -16.98 1.67 -0.12
CA TYR A 161 -18.36 1.95 0.31
C TYR A 161 -19.24 2.50 -0.82
N LEU A 162 -18.68 3.25 -1.76
CA LEU A 162 -19.41 3.74 -2.92
C LEU A 162 -19.81 2.61 -3.89
N ILE A 163 -19.07 1.49 -3.90
CA ILE A 163 -19.32 0.34 -4.77
C ILE A 163 -19.70 -0.92 -3.99
N ASP A 164 -20.25 -0.74 -2.78
CA ASP A 164 -20.75 -1.80 -1.91
C ASP A 164 -19.74 -2.92 -1.57
N ILE A 165 -18.45 -2.58 -1.51
CA ILE A 165 -17.41 -3.48 -0.98
C ILE A 165 -17.51 -3.50 0.55
N PRO A 166 -17.60 -4.69 1.17
CA PRO A 166 -17.49 -4.81 2.62
C PRO A 166 -16.05 -4.46 3.03
N PHE A 167 -15.85 -3.38 3.78
CA PHE A 167 -14.58 -3.11 4.47
C PHE A 167 -14.71 -3.49 5.94
N LYS A 168 -13.80 -4.32 6.45
CA LYS A 168 -13.60 -4.45 7.90
C LYS A 168 -12.91 -3.19 8.43
N GLN A 169 -13.24 -2.78 9.66
CA GLN A 169 -12.82 -1.48 10.20
C GLN A 169 -11.33 -1.39 10.61
N THR A 170 -10.57 -2.47 10.49
CA THR A 170 -9.20 -2.57 10.99
C THR A 170 -8.18 -2.03 10.00
N GLY A 171 -7.25 -1.18 10.44
CA GLY A 171 -6.06 -0.80 9.66
C GLY A 171 -5.72 0.70 9.60
N GLU A 172 -6.30 1.59 10.41
CA GLU A 172 -5.73 2.95 10.51
C GLU A 172 -4.39 2.90 11.27
N GLY A 173 -3.37 3.68 10.88
CA GLY A 173 -1.98 3.48 11.33
C GLY A 173 -1.72 3.35 12.85
N ASN A 174 -2.59 3.91 13.71
CA ASN A 174 -2.54 3.70 15.16
C ASN A 174 -2.88 2.25 15.57
N GLU A 175 -3.79 1.60 14.85
CA GLU A 175 -4.14 0.19 15.05
C GLU A 175 -3.01 -0.74 14.62
N VAL A 176 -2.31 -0.43 13.53
CA VAL A 176 -1.15 -1.21 13.05
C VAL A 176 -0.04 -1.23 14.09
N LEU A 177 0.29 -0.06 14.68
CA LEU A 177 1.25 0.03 15.77
C LEU A 177 0.81 -0.77 17.00
N LYS A 178 -0.47 -0.69 17.38
CA LYS A 178 -1.03 -1.46 18.49
C LYS A 178 -0.92 -2.97 18.23
N MET A 179 -1.33 -3.43 17.05
CA MET A 179 -1.23 -4.84 16.66
C MET A 179 0.21 -5.33 16.64
N PHE A 180 1.14 -4.50 16.17
CA PHE A 180 2.56 -4.80 16.17
C PHE A 180 3.09 -5.00 17.60
N ARG A 181 2.72 -4.11 18.54
CA ARG A 181 3.08 -4.25 19.97
C ARG A 181 2.45 -5.49 20.63
N GLU A 182 1.37 -6.01 20.06
CA GLU A 182 0.69 -7.24 20.50
C GLU A 182 1.18 -8.50 19.75
N ASP A 183 2.27 -8.41 18.98
CA ASP A 183 2.85 -9.50 18.16
C ASP A 183 1.87 -10.11 17.13
N LYS A 184 0.91 -9.32 16.65
CA LYS A 184 -0.13 -9.74 15.69
C LYS A 184 0.28 -9.55 14.22
N LEU A 185 1.54 -9.84 13.90
CA LEU A 185 2.07 -9.69 12.53
C LEU A 185 1.26 -10.46 11.46
N PRO A 186 0.80 -11.71 11.68
CA PRO A 186 -0.03 -12.40 10.70
C PRO A 186 -1.36 -11.69 10.42
N GLN A 187 -1.96 -11.07 11.43
CA GLN A 187 -3.18 -10.29 11.27
C GLN A 187 -2.93 -8.96 10.53
N ILE A 188 -1.75 -8.35 10.70
CA ILE A 188 -1.35 -7.17 9.92
C ILE A 188 -1.20 -7.55 8.44
N GLU A 189 -0.53 -8.66 8.11
CA GLU A 189 -0.47 -9.15 6.71
C GLU A 189 -1.87 -9.45 6.17
N HIS A 190 -2.75 -10.00 7.01
CA HIS A 190 -4.12 -10.30 6.62
C HIS A 190 -4.88 -9.03 6.19
N TYR A 191 -4.84 -7.97 6.99
CA TYR A 191 -5.51 -6.70 6.64
C TYR A 191 -4.86 -6.02 5.44
N CYS A 192 -3.54 -6.06 5.31
CA CYS A 192 -2.85 -5.62 4.11
C CYS A 192 -3.33 -6.40 2.86
N TYR A 193 -3.62 -7.70 2.99
CA TYR A 193 -4.18 -8.48 1.89
C TYR A 193 -5.63 -8.06 1.56
N GLU A 194 -6.45 -7.75 2.56
CA GLU A 194 -7.78 -7.18 2.34
C GLU A 194 -7.69 -5.86 1.54
N ASP A 195 -6.77 -4.96 1.89
CA ASP A 195 -6.59 -3.67 1.20
C ASP A 195 -6.05 -3.83 -0.23
N VAL A 196 -5.15 -4.78 -0.47
CA VAL A 196 -4.71 -5.14 -1.84
C VAL A 196 -5.87 -5.64 -2.69
N MET A 197 -6.75 -6.48 -2.12
CA MET A 197 -7.93 -6.98 -2.82
C MET A 197 -8.95 -5.88 -3.07
N ALA A 198 -9.20 -5.00 -2.09
CA ALA A 198 -10.07 -3.84 -2.26
C ALA A 198 -9.54 -2.88 -3.34
N THR A 199 -8.23 -2.61 -3.33
CA THR A 199 -7.53 -1.85 -4.38
C THR A 199 -7.75 -2.47 -5.76
N TYR A 200 -7.60 -3.80 -5.87
CA TYR A 200 -7.83 -4.51 -7.13
C TYR A 200 -9.29 -4.40 -7.60
N VAL A 201 -10.28 -4.56 -6.72
CA VAL A 201 -11.71 -4.43 -7.08
C VAL A 201 -12.02 -2.99 -7.52
N VAL A 202 -11.57 -1.98 -6.77
CA VAL A 202 -11.75 -0.57 -7.15
C VAL A 202 -11.10 -0.29 -8.51
N TRP A 203 -9.93 -0.86 -8.77
CA TRP A 203 -9.28 -0.76 -10.08
C TRP A 203 -10.11 -1.40 -11.20
N LEU A 204 -10.70 -2.59 -11.00
CA LEU A 204 -11.61 -3.20 -11.98
C LEU A 204 -12.81 -2.29 -12.29
N HIS A 205 -13.43 -1.73 -11.25
CA HIS A 205 -14.53 -0.78 -11.39
C HIS A 205 -14.11 0.46 -12.16
N LEU A 206 -12.93 1.01 -11.90
CA LEU A 206 -12.37 2.13 -12.66
C LEU A 206 -12.22 1.76 -14.14
N LYS A 207 -11.54 0.65 -14.46
CA LYS A 207 -11.31 0.18 -15.84
C LYS A 207 -12.62 -0.02 -16.59
N PHE A 208 -13.65 -0.55 -15.94
CA PHE A 208 -14.98 -0.67 -16.54
C PHE A 208 -15.65 0.69 -16.74
N THR A 209 -15.63 1.55 -15.71
CA THR A 209 -16.29 2.87 -15.73
C THR A 209 -15.75 3.77 -16.83
N VAL A 210 -14.44 3.73 -17.09
CA VAL A 210 -13.79 4.54 -18.15
C VAL A 210 -13.79 3.86 -19.53
N GLY A 211 -14.37 2.66 -19.64
CA GLY A 211 -14.54 1.95 -20.91
C GLY A 211 -13.32 1.15 -21.39
N ASP A 212 -12.34 0.89 -20.53
CA ASP A 212 -11.14 0.12 -20.89
C ASP A 212 -11.38 -1.39 -20.99
N ILE A 213 -12.41 -1.90 -20.30
CA ILE A 213 -12.81 -3.31 -20.35
C ILE A 213 -14.30 -3.46 -20.61
N SER A 214 -14.67 -4.56 -21.28
CA SER A 214 -16.07 -4.90 -21.54
C SER A 214 -16.82 -5.25 -20.25
N LYS A 215 -18.15 -5.10 -20.29
CA LYS A 215 -19.05 -5.52 -19.20
C LYS A 215 -18.89 -7.00 -18.85
N GLU A 216 -18.80 -7.86 -19.87
CA GLU A 216 -18.63 -9.32 -19.68
C GLU A 216 -17.33 -9.65 -18.93
N LEU A 217 -16.20 -9.04 -19.35
CA LEU A 217 -14.91 -9.23 -18.68
C LEU A 217 -14.93 -8.68 -17.25
N PHE A 218 -15.52 -7.50 -17.06
CA PHE A 218 -15.67 -6.88 -15.75
C PHE A 218 -16.47 -7.78 -14.81
N ASP A 219 -17.66 -8.22 -15.20
CA ASP A 219 -18.53 -9.04 -14.36
C ASP A 219 -17.82 -10.35 -13.97
N ASN A 220 -17.14 -11.02 -14.92
CA ASN A 220 -16.38 -12.24 -14.63
C ASN A 220 -15.26 -12.02 -13.60
N LEU A 221 -14.46 -10.97 -13.76
CA LEU A 221 -13.34 -10.69 -12.87
C LEU A 221 -13.82 -10.18 -11.50
N ASN A 222 -14.84 -9.34 -11.49
CA ASN A 222 -15.41 -8.74 -10.29
C ASN A 222 -16.06 -9.80 -9.40
N ASP A 223 -16.87 -10.71 -9.96
CA ASP A 223 -17.51 -11.78 -9.20
C ASP A 223 -16.47 -12.67 -8.50
N ARG A 224 -15.39 -13.02 -9.21
CA ARG A 224 -14.28 -13.80 -8.66
C ARG A 224 -13.51 -13.02 -7.58
N ALA A 225 -13.29 -11.73 -7.80
CA ALA A 225 -12.60 -10.86 -6.85
C ALA A 225 -13.40 -10.69 -5.56
N MET A 226 -14.71 -10.44 -5.66
CA MET A 226 -15.63 -10.29 -4.54
C MET A 226 -15.79 -11.60 -3.76
N SER A 227 -15.94 -12.74 -4.45
CA SER A 227 -15.92 -14.05 -3.80
C SER A 227 -14.64 -14.24 -2.98
N LYS A 228 -13.49 -13.86 -3.56
CA LYS A 228 -12.21 -14.01 -2.87
C LYS A 228 -12.06 -13.06 -1.69
N LEU A 229 -12.53 -11.83 -1.81
CA LEU A 229 -12.51 -10.85 -0.72
C LEU A 229 -13.36 -11.30 0.46
N ASN A 230 -14.55 -11.85 0.20
CA ASN A 230 -15.41 -12.41 1.25
C ASN A 230 -14.74 -13.59 1.96
N GLU A 231 -14.11 -14.52 1.23
CA GLU A 231 -13.34 -15.63 1.83
C GLU A 231 -12.23 -15.14 2.76
N ILE A 232 -11.50 -14.10 2.35
CA ILE A 232 -10.43 -13.50 3.17
C ILE A 232 -11.04 -12.96 4.45
N GLN A 233 -12.10 -12.18 4.34
CA GLN A 233 -12.78 -11.59 5.49
C GLN A 233 -13.37 -12.62 6.44
N GLU A 234 -13.84 -13.76 5.97
CA GLU A 234 -14.35 -14.83 6.84
C GLU A 234 -13.25 -15.59 7.59
N SER A 235 -11.98 -15.47 7.16
CA SER A 235 -10.86 -16.24 7.71
C SER A 235 -10.13 -15.58 8.92
N VAL A 236 -10.74 -14.54 9.52
CA VAL A 236 -10.24 -13.80 10.70
C VAL A 236 -10.80 -14.35 12.00
#